data_AF-A0A8B4H8H1-F1
#
_entry.id   AF-A0A8B4H8H1-F1
#
_cell.length_a   1.000
_cell.length_b   1.000
_cell.length_c   1.000
_cell.angle_alpha   90.00
_cell.angle_beta   90.00
_cell.angle_gamma   90.00
#
_symmetry.space_group_name_H-M   'P 1'
#
loop_
_entity.id
_entity.type
_entity.pdbx_description
1 polymer ?
#
loop_
_entity_poly.entity_id
_entity_poly.type
_entity_poly.pdbx_seq_one_letter_code
_entity_poly.pdbx_strand_id
1 'polypeptide(L)'
;MTFPAGTFRPDPHRASTRTMLRAQAIIEAKLFLRHGEQLLLSFIIPVCMLVAITLLPVIEQDDPMRVGFPIVLAVAAMSSGFTGEAISLAFDRRYGALKRTGASGVPAGIIIVGKILGLVAVAIIQIIVLTTIALLLGWSPTPEGILTGVLVFLTGITAFTSLGMLMGGTLSSELVLGFANLIWVLLAGGPATCW
;
A
#
# COMPACT_ATOMS: atom_id res chain seq x y z
N MET A 1 1.24 -53.40 0.59
CA MET A 1 2.30 -52.44 0.20
C MET A 1 3.21 -52.25 1.40
N THR A 2 4.48 -52.63 1.28
CA THR A 2 5.50 -52.42 2.33
C THR A 2 6.22 -51.11 2.03
N PHE A 3 6.13 -50.15 2.94
CA PHE A 3 6.85 -48.88 2.80
C PHE A 3 8.33 -49.06 3.14
N PRO A 4 9.25 -48.42 2.40
CA PRO A 4 10.66 -48.38 2.74
C PRO A 4 10.92 -47.92 4.18
N ALA A 5 11.95 -48.47 4.82
CA ALA A 5 12.35 -48.05 6.16
C ALA A 5 12.68 -46.54 6.15
N GLY A 6 12.02 -45.76 7.00
CA GLY A 6 12.20 -44.31 7.10
C GLY A 6 11.17 -43.46 6.37
N THR A 7 10.22 -44.04 5.62
CA THR A 7 9.15 -43.26 4.95
C THR A 7 8.33 -42.39 5.92
N PHE A 8 8.17 -42.82 7.17
CA PHE A 8 7.45 -42.07 8.21
C PHE A 8 8.39 -41.42 9.24
N ARG A 9 9.69 -41.33 8.95
CA ARG A 9 10.64 -40.68 9.85
C ARG A 9 10.47 -39.16 9.69
N PRO A 10 10.06 -38.43 10.75
CA PRO A 10 9.90 -36.99 10.65
C PRO A 10 11.27 -36.34 10.41
N ASP A 11 11.30 -35.41 9.46
CA ASP A 11 12.50 -34.64 9.08
C ASP A 11 12.24 -33.13 9.31
N PRO A 12 12.07 -32.71 10.58
CA PRO A 12 11.68 -31.34 10.90
C PRO A 12 12.85 -30.39 10.63
N HIS A 13 12.77 -29.70 9.50
CA HIS A 13 13.73 -28.68 9.12
C HIS A 13 13.08 -27.31 9.02
N ARG A 14 13.83 -26.27 9.40
CA ARG A 14 13.39 -24.89 9.23
C ARG A 14 13.22 -24.59 7.75
N ALA A 15 12.06 -24.06 7.36
CA ALA A 15 11.85 -23.55 6.01
C ALA A 15 12.89 -22.47 5.65
N SER A 16 13.29 -22.41 4.39
CA SER A 16 14.25 -21.39 3.94
C SER A 16 13.68 -19.98 4.09
N THR A 17 14.54 -18.98 4.31
CA THR A 17 14.15 -17.56 4.38
C THR A 17 13.36 -17.11 3.16
N ARG A 18 13.73 -17.59 1.96
CA ARG A 18 13.03 -17.27 0.70
C ARG A 18 11.61 -17.83 0.68
N THR A 19 11.43 -19.07 1.14
CA THR A 19 10.13 -19.73 1.23
C THR A 19 9.22 -18.99 2.21
N MET A 20 9.74 -18.65 3.39
CA MET A 20 8.99 -17.88 4.41
C MET A 20 8.61 -16.49 3.89
N LEU A 21 9.53 -15.78 3.23
CA LEU A 21 9.28 -14.46 2.69
C LEU A 21 8.23 -14.48 1.58
N ARG A 22 8.33 -15.43 0.64
CA ARG A 22 7.35 -15.59 -0.43
C ARG A 22 5.97 -15.90 0.13
N ALA A 23 5.88 -16.80 1.11
CA ALA A 23 4.62 -17.12 1.77
C ALA A 23 4.02 -15.90 2.46
N GLN A 24 4.83 -15.13 3.20
CA GLN A 24 4.39 -13.91 3.86
C GLN A 24 3.88 -12.88 2.84
N ALA A 25 4.65 -12.59 1.79
CA ALA A 25 4.27 -11.63 0.76
C ALA A 25 2.95 -12.03 0.05
N ILE A 26 2.75 -13.33 -0.23
CA ILE A 26 1.49 -13.81 -0.82
C ILE A 26 0.31 -13.63 0.14
N ILE A 27 0.50 -13.91 1.43
CA ILE A 27 -0.55 -13.74 2.45
C ILE A 27 -0.92 -12.28 2.58
N GLU A 28 0.05 -11.39 2.72
CA GLU A 28 -0.18 -9.93 2.85
C GLU A 28 -0.87 -9.39 1.60
N ALA A 29 -0.41 -9.76 0.39
CA ALA A 29 -1.08 -9.37 -0.85
C ALA A 29 -2.52 -9.89 -0.95
N LYS A 30 -2.77 -11.15 -0.55
CA LYS A 30 -4.13 -11.71 -0.51
C LYS A 30 -5.02 -11.02 0.51
N LEU A 31 -4.49 -10.72 1.69
CA LEU A 31 -5.23 -9.99 2.71
C LEU A 31 -5.59 -8.61 2.18
N PHE A 32 -4.64 -7.87 1.61
CA PHE A 32 -4.92 -6.58 1.01
C PHE A 32 -6.05 -6.65 -0.03
N LEU A 33 -5.97 -7.60 -0.97
CA LEU A 33 -7.02 -7.79 -1.99
C LEU A 33 -8.38 -8.18 -1.42
N ARG A 34 -8.42 -8.78 -0.22
CA ARG A 34 -9.65 -9.15 0.49
C ARG A 34 -10.21 -8.00 1.34
N HIS A 35 -9.43 -6.97 1.65
CA HIS A 35 -9.91 -5.77 2.31
C HIS A 35 -10.57 -4.83 1.29
N GLY A 36 -11.67 -5.31 0.70
CA GLY A 36 -12.37 -4.67 -0.40
C GLY A 36 -12.83 -3.25 -0.07
N GLU A 37 -13.20 -2.95 1.18
CA GLU A 37 -13.57 -1.59 1.63
C GLU A 37 -12.40 -0.61 1.50
N GLN A 38 -11.23 -0.98 2.01
CA GLN A 38 -10.03 -0.15 1.95
C GLN A 38 -9.50 -0.03 0.52
N LEU A 39 -9.60 -1.11 -0.26
CA LEU A 39 -9.25 -1.12 -1.68
C LEU A 39 -10.21 -0.24 -2.49
N LEU A 40 -11.52 -0.31 -2.20
CA LEU A 40 -12.54 0.55 -2.79
C LEU A 40 -12.21 2.01 -2.53
N LEU A 41 -12.02 2.41 -1.27
CA LEU A 41 -11.75 3.82 -0.94
C LEU A 41 -10.42 4.30 -1.53
N SER A 42 -9.37 3.48 -1.44
CA SER A 42 -8.03 3.84 -1.89
C SER A 42 -7.91 3.91 -3.42
N PHE A 43 -8.78 3.25 -4.19
CA PHE A 43 -8.81 3.34 -5.65
C PHE A 43 -9.91 4.26 -6.19
N ILE A 44 -11.11 4.25 -5.61
CA ILE A 44 -12.23 5.10 -6.07
C ILE A 44 -11.87 6.57 -5.95
N ILE A 45 -11.33 7.01 -4.81
CA ILE A 45 -11.04 8.44 -4.60
C ILE A 45 -10.06 8.94 -5.68
N PRO A 46 -8.89 8.30 -5.90
CA PRO A 46 -7.99 8.68 -6.99
C PRO A 46 -8.63 8.64 -8.39
N VAL A 47 -9.43 7.62 -8.70
CA VAL A 47 -10.10 7.51 -10.00
C VAL A 47 -11.12 8.63 -10.20
N CYS A 48 -11.94 8.90 -9.20
CA CYS A 48 -12.88 10.02 -9.22
C CYS A 48 -12.17 11.35 -9.37
N MET A 49 -11.01 11.54 -8.72
CA MET A 49 -10.19 12.75 -8.90
C MET A 49 -9.67 12.88 -10.34
N LEU A 50 -9.18 11.80 -10.98
CA LEU A 50 -8.76 11.86 -12.39
C LEU A 50 -9.90 12.26 -13.31
N VAL A 51 -11.08 11.66 -13.11
CA VAL A 51 -12.28 11.98 -13.88
C VAL A 51 -12.71 13.43 -13.64
N ALA A 52 -12.69 13.90 -12.39
CA ALA A 52 -13.03 15.28 -12.05
C ALA A 52 -12.05 16.28 -12.68
N ILE A 53 -10.73 16.03 -12.61
CA ILE A 53 -9.71 16.87 -13.24
C ILE A 53 -9.91 16.95 -14.77
N THR A 54 -10.40 15.88 -15.38
CA THR A 54 -10.60 15.83 -16.84
C THR A 54 -11.90 16.50 -17.28
N LEU A 55 -12.99 16.31 -16.52
CA LEU A 55 -14.34 16.73 -16.93
C LEU A 55 -14.78 18.08 -16.35
N LEU A 56 -14.17 18.50 -15.25
CA LEU A 56 -14.49 19.75 -14.56
C LEU A 56 -13.29 20.70 -14.66
N PRO A 57 -13.51 22.02 -14.77
CA PRO A 57 -12.43 23.01 -14.75
C PRO A 57 -11.91 23.20 -13.32
N VAL A 58 -11.35 22.14 -12.72
CA VAL A 58 -10.79 22.15 -11.36
C VAL A 58 -9.41 22.79 -11.34
N ILE A 59 -8.66 22.64 -12.43
CA ILE A 59 -7.31 23.16 -12.59
C ILE A 59 -7.29 24.03 -13.84
N GLU A 60 -7.06 25.33 -13.65
CA GLU A 60 -6.92 26.30 -14.74
C GLU A 60 -5.51 26.21 -15.36
N GLN A 61 -5.26 25.17 -16.16
CA GLN A 61 -4.03 25.00 -16.95
C GLN A 61 -4.33 24.42 -18.34
N ASP A 62 -3.40 24.65 -19.28
CA ASP A 62 -3.47 24.09 -20.64
C ASP A 62 -3.42 22.54 -20.66
N ASP A 63 -2.69 21.93 -19.69
CA ASP A 63 -2.68 20.48 -19.45
C ASP A 63 -2.94 20.19 -17.96
N PRO A 64 -4.23 20.10 -17.55
CA PRO A 64 -4.63 19.84 -16.16
C PRO A 64 -4.05 18.54 -15.61
N MET A 65 -3.83 17.54 -16.46
CA MET A 65 -3.39 16.21 -16.05
C MET A 65 -1.90 16.16 -15.73
N ARG A 66 -1.09 17.03 -16.35
CA ARG A 66 0.34 17.18 -16.01
C ARG A 66 0.58 17.52 -14.54
N VAL A 67 -0.31 18.33 -13.95
CA VAL A 67 -0.26 18.69 -12.52
C VAL A 67 -1.15 17.79 -11.68
N GLY A 68 -2.33 17.44 -12.19
CA GLY A 68 -3.33 16.64 -11.49
C GLY A 68 -2.90 15.20 -11.23
N PHE A 69 -2.26 14.54 -12.21
CA PHE A 69 -1.87 13.13 -12.06
C PHE A 69 -0.86 12.90 -10.91
N PRO A 70 0.23 13.68 -10.77
CA PRO A 70 1.11 13.58 -9.60
C PRO A 70 0.40 13.80 -8.27
N ILE A 71 -0.55 14.74 -8.20
CA ILE A 71 -1.35 15.00 -6.98
C ILE A 71 -2.21 13.78 -6.65
N VAL A 72 -2.92 13.24 -7.64
CA VAL A 72 -3.74 12.03 -7.47
C VAL A 72 -2.89 10.85 -7.02
N LEU A 73 -1.72 10.66 -7.63
CA LEU A 73 -0.82 9.57 -7.29
C LEU A 73 -0.25 9.72 -5.88
N ALA A 74 0.04 10.95 -5.43
CA ALA A 74 0.45 11.24 -4.06
C ALA A 74 -0.67 10.94 -3.05
N VAL A 75 -1.92 11.33 -3.35
CA VAL A 75 -3.09 11.01 -2.51
C VAL A 75 -3.30 9.49 -2.42
N ALA A 76 -3.15 8.77 -3.54
CA ALA A 76 -3.24 7.31 -3.58
C ALA A 76 -2.15 6.63 -2.74
N ALA A 77 -0.89 7.09 -2.86
CA ALA A 77 0.25 6.60 -2.08
C ALA A 77 0.07 6.85 -0.58
N MET A 78 -0.47 8.01 -0.24
CA MET A 78 -0.70 8.41 1.15
C MET A 78 -1.86 7.62 1.78
N SER A 79 -2.95 7.41 1.05
CA SER A 79 -4.09 6.61 1.50
C SER A 79 -3.70 5.15 1.76
N SER A 80 -2.99 4.53 0.81
CA SER A 80 -2.59 3.13 0.90
C SER A 80 -1.40 2.90 1.85
N GLY A 81 -0.33 3.69 1.69
CA GLY A 81 0.93 3.54 2.40
C GLY A 81 0.93 4.07 3.83
N PHE A 82 0.22 5.17 4.11
CA PHE A 82 0.13 5.68 5.48
C PHE A 82 -1.12 5.14 6.20
N THR A 83 -2.31 5.57 5.78
CA THR A 83 -3.56 5.25 6.49
C THR A 83 -3.84 3.76 6.49
N GLY A 84 -3.73 3.15 5.31
CA GLY A 84 -4.01 1.73 5.13
C GLY A 84 -3.06 0.82 5.91
N GLU A 85 -1.76 1.08 5.84
CA GLU A 85 -0.74 0.30 6.54
C GLU A 85 -0.83 0.49 8.06
N ALA A 86 -1.02 1.73 8.53
CA ALA A 86 -1.14 2.02 9.96
C ALA A 86 -2.31 1.26 10.59
N ILE A 87 -3.48 1.36 9.97
CA ILE A 87 -4.71 0.70 10.42
C ILE A 87 -4.51 -0.82 10.40
N SER A 88 -4.09 -1.39 9.27
CA SER A 88 -3.89 -2.83 9.13
C SER A 88 -2.93 -3.37 10.18
N LEU A 89 -1.78 -2.72 10.37
CA LEU A 89 -0.78 -3.14 11.35
C LEU A 89 -1.30 -3.06 12.79
N ALA A 90 -2.02 -2.00 13.13
CA ALA A 90 -2.59 -1.81 14.46
C ALA A 90 -3.63 -2.88 14.79
N PHE A 91 -4.48 -3.23 13.82
CA PHE A 91 -5.46 -4.30 13.97
C PHE A 91 -4.82 -5.69 14.00
N ASP A 92 -3.81 -5.96 13.18
CA ASP A 92 -3.04 -7.21 13.24
C ASP A 92 -2.39 -7.42 14.62
N ARG A 93 -1.90 -6.34 15.23
CA ARG A 93 -1.36 -6.35 16.60
C ARG A 93 -2.46 -6.61 17.62
N ARG A 94 -3.59 -5.92 17.53
CA ARG A 94 -4.74 -6.07 18.44
C ARG A 94 -5.34 -7.47 18.42
N TYR A 95 -5.55 -8.03 17.23
CA TYR A 95 -6.11 -9.39 17.07
C TYR A 95 -5.07 -10.49 17.31
N GLY A 96 -3.84 -10.14 17.69
CA GLY A 96 -2.78 -11.10 17.98
C GLY A 96 -2.30 -11.88 16.74
N ALA A 97 -2.58 -11.41 15.53
CA ALA A 97 -2.12 -12.03 14.29
C ALA A 97 -0.59 -12.10 14.25
N LEU A 98 0.09 -11.00 14.63
CA LEU A 98 1.55 -10.95 14.72
C LEU A 98 2.11 -11.98 15.73
N LYS A 99 1.42 -12.19 16.86
CA LYS A 99 1.82 -13.19 17.86
C LYS A 99 1.67 -14.62 17.33
N ARG A 100 0.58 -14.91 16.60
CA ARG A 100 0.38 -16.23 15.96
C ARG A 100 1.42 -16.49 14.88
N THR A 101 1.71 -15.51 14.03
CA THR A 101 2.74 -15.63 12.99
C THR A 101 4.13 -15.80 13.61
N GLY A 102 4.46 -15.06 14.66
CA GLY A 102 5.71 -15.26 15.41
C GLY A 102 5.82 -16.64 16.06
N ALA A 103 4.72 -17.15 16.64
CA ALA A 103 4.66 -18.49 17.24
C ALA A 103 4.87 -19.62 16.22
N SER A 104 4.61 -19.38 14.93
CA SER A 104 4.86 -20.34 13.85
C SER A 104 6.34 -20.46 13.43
N GLY A 105 7.24 -19.72 14.08
CA GLY A 105 8.69 -19.76 13.82
C GLY A 105 9.16 -18.75 12.76
N VAL A 106 8.30 -17.83 12.32
CA VAL A 106 8.66 -16.75 11.38
C VAL A 106 9.35 -15.60 12.14
N PRO A 107 10.57 -15.21 11.77
CA PRO A 107 11.26 -14.05 12.37
C PRO A 107 10.52 -12.74 12.14
N ALA A 108 10.57 -11.83 13.13
CA ALA A 108 9.95 -10.50 13.03
C ALA A 108 10.39 -9.71 11.79
N GLY A 109 11.67 -9.80 11.40
CA GLY A 109 12.18 -9.15 10.18
C GLY A 109 11.51 -9.67 8.90
N ILE A 110 11.17 -10.96 8.82
CA ILE A 110 10.47 -11.51 7.64
C ILE A 110 9.02 -11.03 7.61
N ILE A 111 8.38 -10.86 8.77
CA ILE A 111 7.03 -10.30 8.86
C ILE A 111 7.01 -8.86 8.33
N ILE A 112 7.96 -8.03 8.78
CA ILE A 112 8.08 -6.63 8.34
C ILE A 112 8.34 -6.55 6.83
N VAL A 113 9.33 -7.30 6.32
CA VAL A 113 9.64 -7.30 4.88
C VAL A 113 8.45 -7.83 4.07
N GLY A 114 7.72 -8.82 4.58
CA GLY A 114 6.51 -9.33 3.94
C GLY A 114 5.43 -8.26 3.79
N LYS A 115 5.21 -7.44 4.84
CA LYS A 115 4.28 -6.29 4.77
C LYS A 115 4.72 -5.26 3.74
N ILE A 116 6.00 -4.89 3.75
CA ILE A 116 6.57 -3.97 2.75
C ILE A 116 6.37 -4.51 1.33
N LEU A 117 6.63 -5.80 1.09
CA LEU A 117 6.43 -6.42 -0.22
C LEU A 117 4.96 -6.45 -0.63
N GLY A 118 4.05 -6.71 0.33
CA GLY A 118 2.60 -6.62 0.10
C GLY A 118 2.20 -5.23 -0.38
N LEU A 119 2.67 -4.18 0.31
CA LEU A 119 2.41 -2.80 -0.09
C LEU A 119 3.04 -2.45 -1.44
N VAL A 120 4.27 -2.88 -1.71
CA VAL A 120 4.91 -2.65 -3.02
C VAL A 120 4.08 -3.26 -4.14
N ALA A 121 3.51 -4.46 -3.95
CA ALA A 121 2.63 -5.08 -4.93
C ALA A 121 1.38 -4.22 -5.19
N VAL A 122 0.77 -3.68 -4.14
CA VAL A 122 -0.38 -2.76 -4.25
C VAL A 122 -0.02 -1.49 -4.97
N ALA A 123 1.12 -0.90 -4.62
CA ALA A 123 1.63 0.33 -5.22
C ALA A 123 1.84 0.18 -6.73
N ILE A 124 2.40 -0.95 -7.16
CA ILE A 124 2.56 -1.29 -8.58
C ILE A 124 1.19 -1.35 -9.27
N ILE A 125 0.20 -2.01 -8.65
CA ILE A 125 -1.16 -2.08 -9.18
C ILE A 125 -1.77 -0.68 -9.30
N GLN A 126 -1.61 0.18 -8.28
CA GLN A 126 -2.09 1.56 -8.30
C GLN A 126 -1.49 2.36 -9.44
N ILE A 127 -0.15 2.31 -9.62
CA ILE A 127 0.52 3.01 -10.73
C ILE A 127 -0.07 2.53 -12.06
N ILE A 128 -0.16 1.21 -12.29
CA ILE A 128 -0.64 0.65 -13.55
C ILE A 128 -2.08 1.09 -13.83
N VAL A 129 -2.98 0.94 -12.85
CA VAL A 129 -4.41 1.25 -13.01
C VAL A 129 -4.61 2.75 -13.24
N LEU A 130 -4.03 3.60 -12.40
CA LEU A 130 -4.21 5.05 -12.50
C LEU A 130 -3.58 5.62 -13.76
N THR A 131 -2.39 5.13 -14.15
CA THR A 131 -1.75 5.53 -15.41
C THR A 131 -2.59 5.12 -16.60
N THR A 132 -3.12 3.89 -16.62
CA THR A 132 -3.98 3.40 -17.71
C THR A 132 -5.22 4.27 -17.85
N ILE A 133 -5.87 4.62 -16.73
CA ILE A 133 -7.06 5.48 -16.73
C ILE A 133 -6.69 6.89 -17.22
N ALA A 134 -5.59 7.48 -16.75
CA ALA A 134 -5.14 8.79 -17.19
C ALA A 134 -4.86 8.82 -18.70
N LEU A 135 -4.21 7.79 -19.24
CA LEU A 135 -3.98 7.65 -20.69
C LEU A 135 -5.30 7.56 -21.47
N LEU A 136 -6.29 6.79 -20.98
CA LEU A 136 -7.62 6.69 -21.59
C LEU A 136 -8.39 8.02 -21.55
N LEU A 137 -8.13 8.86 -20.56
CA LEU A 137 -8.69 10.20 -20.42
C LEU A 137 -7.97 11.25 -21.30
N GLY A 138 -6.99 10.83 -22.12
CA GLY A 138 -6.30 11.69 -23.08
C GLY A 138 -4.97 12.26 -22.58
N TRP A 139 -4.44 11.77 -21.45
CA TRP A 139 -3.14 12.20 -20.95
C TRP A 139 -2.00 11.77 -21.87
N SER A 140 -1.11 12.70 -22.21
CA SER A 140 0.11 12.44 -22.99
C SER A 140 1.37 12.69 -22.17
N PRO A 141 1.85 11.73 -21.36
CA PRO A 141 3.04 11.92 -20.54
C PRO A 141 4.32 11.94 -21.37
N THR A 142 5.27 12.80 -20.96
CA THR A 142 6.64 12.73 -21.49
C THR A 142 7.43 11.63 -20.76
N PRO A 143 8.42 10.98 -21.42
CA PRO A 143 9.26 9.97 -20.77
C PRO A 143 9.96 10.47 -19.50
N GLU A 144 10.39 11.74 -19.49
CA GLU A 144 10.99 12.39 -18.33
C GLU A 144 9.97 12.55 -17.19
N GLY A 145 8.73 12.91 -17.51
CA GLY A 145 7.62 13.00 -16.55
C GLY A 145 7.29 11.66 -15.91
N ILE A 146 7.38 10.56 -16.66
CA ILE A 146 7.18 9.21 -16.14
C ILE A 146 8.30 8.86 -15.15
N LEU A 147 9.56 9.08 -15.52
CA LEU A 147 10.70 8.73 -14.66
C LEU A 147 10.66 9.51 -13.34
N THR A 148 10.48 10.83 -13.43
CA THR A 148 10.35 11.71 -12.25
C THR A 148 9.14 11.33 -11.40
N GLY A 149 7.99 11.05 -12.02
CA GLY A 149 6.78 10.59 -11.33
C GLY A 149 7.00 9.28 -10.57
N VAL A 150 7.67 8.30 -11.16
CA VAL A 150 8.02 7.03 -10.50
C VAL A 150 8.94 7.27 -9.31
N LEU A 151 9.98 8.10 -9.46
CA LEU A 151 10.93 8.39 -8.38
C LEU A 151 10.26 9.11 -7.20
N VAL A 152 9.44 10.12 -7.48
CA VAL A 152 8.68 10.86 -6.47
C VAL A 152 7.69 9.94 -5.78
N PHE A 153 6.98 9.09 -6.53
CA PHE A 153 6.06 8.12 -5.95
C PHE A 153 6.76 7.12 -5.04
N LEU A 154 7.88 6.53 -5.48
CA LEU A 154 8.65 5.58 -4.67
C LEU A 154 9.17 6.23 -3.39
N THR A 155 9.60 7.49 -3.46
CA THR A 155 10.05 8.25 -2.28
C THR A 155 8.89 8.55 -1.35
N GLY A 156 7.77 9.02 -1.89
CA GLY A 156 6.57 9.37 -1.13
C GLY A 156 5.97 8.15 -0.44
N ILE A 157 5.77 7.05 -1.17
CA ILE A 157 5.18 5.84 -0.61
C ILE A 157 6.08 5.24 0.46
N THR A 158 7.41 5.20 0.28
CA THR A 158 8.32 4.69 1.32
C THR A 158 8.30 5.55 2.59
N ALA A 159 8.24 6.88 2.45
CA ALA A 159 8.09 7.80 3.58
C ALA A 159 6.76 7.59 4.33
N PHE A 160 5.64 7.55 3.59
CA PHE A 160 4.31 7.33 4.17
C PHE A 160 4.16 5.94 4.81
N THR A 161 4.74 4.92 4.21
CA THR A 161 4.80 3.56 4.76
C THR A 161 5.56 3.52 6.06
N SER A 162 6.73 4.17 6.10
CA SER A 162 7.55 4.23 7.31
C SER A 162 6.80 4.92 8.45
N LEU A 163 6.09 6.01 8.14
CA LEU A 163 5.25 6.71 9.09
C LEU A 163 4.04 5.85 9.54
N GLY A 164 3.41 5.13 8.61
CA GLY A 164 2.26 4.28 8.87
C GLY A 164 2.62 3.09 9.76
N MET A 165 3.74 2.42 9.45
CA MET A 165 4.31 1.35 10.26
C MET A 165 4.72 1.84 11.65
N LEU A 166 5.33 3.04 11.74
CA LEU A 166 5.67 3.64 13.03
C LEU A 166 4.42 3.86 13.87
N MET A 167 3.38 4.48 13.30
CA MET A 167 2.13 4.77 14.00
C MET A 167 1.38 3.50 14.39
N GLY A 168 1.14 2.59 13.45
CA GLY A 168 0.43 1.33 13.67
C GLY A 168 1.16 0.38 14.60
N GLY A 169 2.50 0.43 14.60
CA GLY A 169 3.36 -0.37 15.47
C GLY A 169 3.44 0.14 16.90
N THR A 170 3.21 1.44 17.15
CA THR A 170 3.37 2.08 18.46
C THR A 170 2.02 2.33 19.16
N LEU A 171 1.07 2.98 18.50
CA LEU A 171 -0.19 3.45 19.10
C LEU A 171 -1.28 2.38 19.15
N SER A 172 -2.22 2.47 20.10
CA SER A 172 -3.38 1.57 20.17
C SER A 172 -4.26 1.68 18.93
N SER A 173 -4.96 0.60 18.56
CA SER A 173 -5.78 0.57 17.34
C SER A 173 -6.85 1.67 17.28
N GLU A 174 -7.38 2.05 18.42
CA GLU A 174 -8.37 3.12 18.59
C GLU A 174 -7.77 4.48 18.23
N LEU A 175 -6.55 4.75 18.73
CA LEU A 175 -5.83 5.98 18.44
C LEU A 175 -5.37 6.02 16.98
N VAL A 176 -4.90 4.89 16.45
CA VAL A 176 -4.47 4.79 15.05
C VAL A 176 -5.65 5.08 14.11
N LEU A 177 -6.83 4.51 14.37
CA LEU A 177 -8.00 4.75 13.53
C LEU A 177 -8.40 6.23 13.49
N GLY A 178 -8.34 6.94 14.62
CA GLY A 178 -8.59 8.38 14.67
C GLY A 178 -7.48 9.21 14.02
N PHE A 179 -6.23 9.03 14.48
CA PHE A 179 -5.11 9.85 14.04
C PHE A 179 -4.73 9.63 12.57
N ALA A 180 -4.75 8.39 12.08
CA ALA A 180 -4.39 8.11 10.69
C ALA A 180 -5.33 8.81 9.72
N ASN A 181 -6.64 8.84 10.02
CA ASN A 181 -7.62 9.55 9.20
C ASN A 181 -7.51 11.08 9.36
N LEU A 182 -7.32 11.58 10.58
CA LEU A 182 -7.15 13.01 10.83
C LEU A 182 -5.92 13.57 10.09
N ILE A 183 -4.77 12.92 10.24
CA ILE A 183 -3.53 13.28 9.53
C ILE A 183 -3.74 13.13 8.03
N TRP A 184 -4.49 12.12 7.60
CA TRP A 184 -4.80 11.96 6.19
C TRP A 184 -5.53 13.17 5.61
N VAL A 185 -6.59 13.62 6.28
CA VAL A 185 -7.33 14.82 5.88
C VAL A 185 -6.44 16.07 5.92
N LEU A 186 -5.56 16.20 6.93
CA LEU A 186 -4.66 17.35 7.03
C LEU A 186 -3.66 17.41 5.87
N LEU A 187 -3.03 16.29 5.47
CA LEU A 187 -2.07 16.34 4.37
C LEU A 187 -2.77 16.30 2.99
N ALA A 188 -3.97 15.71 2.87
CA ALA A 188 -4.74 15.74 1.63
C ALA A 188 -5.43 17.10 1.40
N GLY A 189 -5.83 17.79 2.48
CA GLY A 189 -6.49 19.10 2.45
C GLY A 189 -5.53 20.29 2.54
N GLY A 190 -4.33 20.12 3.10
CA GLY A 190 -3.30 21.16 3.16
C GLY A 190 -2.90 21.79 1.80
N PRO A 191 -2.88 21.04 0.68
CA PRO A 191 -2.68 21.62 -0.65
C PRO A 191 -3.82 22.54 -1.09
N ALA A 192 -5.04 22.39 -0.58
CA ALA A 192 -6.21 23.17 -1.01
C ALA A 192 -6.21 24.61 -0.47
N THR A 193 -5.29 24.98 0.43
CA THR A 193 -5.16 26.33 0.98
C THR A 193 -4.01 27.15 0.39
N CYS A 194 -3.28 26.62 -0.59
CA CYS A 194 -2.13 27.30 -1.23
C CYS A 194 -2.27 27.52 -2.74
N TRP A 195 -3.48 27.41 -3.30
CA TRP A 195 -3.79 27.81 -4.67
C TRP A 195 -4.81 28.94 -4.65
#